data_AF-A0A7V5QAS4-F1
#
_entry.id   AF-A0A7V5QAS4-F1
#
_cell.length_a   1.000
_cell.length_b   1.000
_cell.length_c   1.000
_cell.angle_alpha   90.00
_cell.angle_beta   90.00
_cell.angle_gamma   90.00
#
_symmetry.space_group_name_H-M   'P 1'
#
loop_
_entity.id
_entity.type
_entity.pdbx_description
1 polymer ?
#
loop_
_entity_poly.entity_id
_entity_poly.type
_entity_poly.pdbx_seq_one_letter_code
_entity_poly.pdbx_strand_id
1 'polypeptide(L)'
;MKREQIWQVDLGSVADTERLGRALATALRAGDYLLLKGDLGTGKTTLARAIIHALGGAGEEVPSPSFTLVQSYTDLRVPVWHFDLYRVENEDELPELGFEEAEETGACLVEWPAILSASLPPDYLEIELEDLQGQRSARLRARGNWAERLARLCELDNFLRDAGWQQAERRWLQGDASSRSYEKLILGDRRAVLMNAPKPAAAPPLREGRSYGQLAHLAQDMTPFVAVSAYLQRLGLSAPKILASDLENGFLLLEDLGDDVYTARLARGADMDAPYRAAIEALNIL
;
A
#
# COMPACT_ATOMS: atom_id res chain seq x y z
N MET A 1 -13.77 -11.54 20.04
CA MET A 1 -12.66 -12.17 19.31
C MET A 1 -12.80 -11.83 17.83
N LYS A 2 -11.91 -10.99 17.29
CA LYS A 2 -11.84 -10.77 15.83
C LYS A 2 -11.42 -12.11 15.18
N ARG A 3 -12.15 -12.56 14.15
CA ARG A 3 -11.89 -13.84 13.45
C ARG A 3 -10.51 -13.80 12.80
N GLU A 4 -9.81 -14.92 12.81
CA GLU A 4 -8.60 -15.12 12.01
C GLU A 4 -8.96 -15.03 10.53
N GLN A 5 -8.33 -14.10 9.82
CA GLN A 5 -8.53 -13.92 8.39
C GLN A 5 -7.34 -14.52 7.65
N ILE A 6 -7.65 -15.48 6.79
CA ILE A 6 -6.66 -16.19 5.97
C ILE A 6 -6.86 -15.76 4.52
N TRP A 7 -5.79 -15.31 3.88
CA TRP A 7 -5.75 -15.04 2.44
C TRP A 7 -4.68 -15.92 1.80
N GLN A 8 -5.02 -16.60 0.71
CA GLN A 8 -4.08 -17.42 -0.04
C GLN A 8 -3.84 -16.80 -1.41
N VAL A 9 -2.57 -16.75 -1.82
CA VAL A 9 -2.12 -16.15 -3.06
C VAL A 9 -1.20 -17.12 -3.78
N ASP A 10 -1.50 -17.40 -5.05
CA ASP A 10 -0.61 -18.20 -5.90
C ASP A 10 0.57 -17.35 -6.38
N LEU A 11 1.77 -17.92 -6.29
CA LEU A 11 3.04 -17.27 -6.62
C LEU A 11 3.75 -18.01 -7.76
N GLY A 12 3.06 -18.20 -8.89
CA GLY A 12 3.56 -18.94 -10.06
C GLY A 12 4.80 -18.33 -10.73
N SER A 13 5.13 -17.08 -10.43
CA SER A 13 6.31 -16.37 -10.95
C SER A 13 6.91 -15.39 -9.93
N VAL A 14 8.14 -14.95 -10.18
CA VAL A 14 8.78 -13.88 -9.38
C VAL A 14 7.96 -12.60 -9.43
N ALA A 15 7.35 -12.27 -10.57
CA ALA A 15 6.46 -11.13 -10.70
C ALA A 15 5.26 -11.20 -9.76
N ASP A 16 4.78 -12.41 -9.44
CA ASP A 16 3.67 -12.62 -8.49
C ASP A 16 4.12 -12.30 -7.06
N THR A 17 5.32 -12.74 -6.67
CA THR A 17 5.95 -12.37 -5.38
C THR A 17 6.16 -10.87 -5.29
N GLU A 18 6.60 -10.23 -6.36
CA GLU A 18 6.77 -8.78 -6.41
C GLU A 18 5.45 -8.02 -6.29
N ARG A 19 4.38 -8.51 -6.94
CA ARG A 19 3.04 -7.91 -6.79
C ARG A 19 2.53 -8.04 -5.35
N LEU A 20 2.73 -9.20 -4.72
CA LEU A 20 2.39 -9.39 -3.30
C LEU A 20 3.19 -8.41 -2.43
N GLY A 21 4.50 -8.29 -2.63
CA GLY A 21 5.34 -7.37 -1.88
C GLY A 21 4.91 -5.90 -2.04
N ARG A 22 4.61 -5.47 -3.26
CA ARG A 22 4.04 -4.13 -3.54
C ARG A 22 2.71 -3.91 -2.82
N ALA A 23 1.80 -4.88 -2.88
CA ALA A 23 0.50 -4.77 -2.19
C ALA A 23 0.69 -4.63 -0.67
N LEU A 24 1.54 -5.45 -0.06
CA LEU A 24 1.82 -5.40 1.37
C LEU A 24 2.46 -4.09 1.80
N ALA A 25 3.41 -3.58 1.01
CA ALA A 25 4.05 -2.29 1.27
C ALA A 25 3.02 -1.15 1.41
N THR A 26 1.93 -1.15 0.63
CA THR A 26 0.90 -0.08 0.70
C THR A 26 0.16 -0.03 2.04
N ALA A 27 0.09 -1.15 2.77
CA ALA A 27 -0.59 -1.24 4.06
C ALA A 27 0.37 -1.15 5.27
N LEU A 28 1.69 -1.19 5.00
CA LEU A 28 2.75 -1.18 6.01
C LEU A 28 2.86 0.19 6.69
N ARG A 29 3.12 0.15 8.00
CA ARG A 29 3.31 1.28 8.90
C ARG A 29 4.50 0.98 9.83
N ALA A 30 5.10 2.03 10.40
CA ALA A 30 6.06 1.85 11.48
C ALA A 30 5.40 1.14 12.67
N GLY A 31 6.17 0.28 13.35
CA GLY A 31 5.71 -0.63 14.40
C GLY A 31 5.05 -1.91 13.90
N ASP A 32 4.88 -2.10 12.58
CA ASP A 32 4.29 -3.34 12.05
C ASP A 32 5.27 -4.51 12.00
N TYR A 33 4.72 -5.71 12.19
CA TYR A 33 5.45 -6.97 12.08
C TYR A 33 4.95 -7.83 10.93
N LEU A 34 5.84 -8.17 10.01
CA LEU A 34 5.62 -9.17 8.96
C LEU A 34 6.54 -10.36 9.20
N LEU A 35 5.93 -11.50 9.51
CA LEU A 35 6.64 -12.72 9.88
C LEU A 35 6.70 -13.65 8.65
N LEU A 36 7.89 -13.84 8.09
CA LEU A 36 8.12 -14.60 6.87
C LEU A 36 8.53 -16.03 7.22
N LYS A 37 7.62 -16.98 6.98
CA LYS A 37 7.79 -18.41 7.25
C LYS A 37 7.88 -19.21 5.95
N GLY A 38 8.50 -20.37 6.03
CA GLY A 38 8.64 -21.30 4.92
C GLY A 38 10.04 -21.88 4.86
N ASP A 39 10.18 -22.98 4.12
CA ASP A 39 11.43 -23.72 4.01
C ASP A 39 12.54 -22.91 3.31
N LEU A 40 13.75 -23.46 3.30
CA LEU A 40 14.86 -22.86 2.57
C LEU A 40 14.53 -22.78 1.08
N GLY A 41 14.73 -21.61 0.48
CA GLY A 41 14.49 -21.39 -0.96
C GLY A 41 13.03 -21.11 -1.35
N THR A 42 12.08 -21.03 -0.42
CA THR A 42 10.67 -20.68 -0.72
C THR A 42 10.47 -19.20 -1.11
N GLY A 43 11.51 -18.37 -1.02
CA GLY A 43 11.50 -16.99 -1.50
C GLY A 43 11.25 -15.92 -0.44
N LYS A 44 11.42 -16.22 0.86
CA LYS A 44 11.30 -15.24 1.96
C LYS A 44 12.04 -13.92 1.69
N THR A 45 13.35 -13.98 1.44
CA THR A 45 14.15 -12.80 1.07
C THR A 45 13.69 -12.13 -0.23
N THR A 46 13.14 -12.87 -1.19
CA THR A 46 12.60 -12.29 -2.43
C THR A 46 11.36 -11.45 -2.14
N LEU A 47 10.49 -11.91 -1.23
CA LEU A 47 9.34 -11.13 -0.76
C LEU A 47 9.78 -9.92 0.06
N ALA A 48 10.73 -10.08 0.99
CA ALA A 48 11.27 -8.97 1.78
C ALA A 48 11.83 -7.86 0.87
N ARG A 49 12.64 -8.25 -0.12
CA ARG A 49 13.14 -7.35 -1.17
C ARG A 49 12.01 -6.65 -1.91
N ALA A 50 11.00 -7.38 -2.38
CA ALA A 50 9.88 -6.77 -3.08
C ALA A 50 9.15 -5.71 -2.25
N ILE A 51 9.01 -5.93 -0.93
CA ILE A 51 8.41 -4.97 0.00
C ILE A 51 9.30 -3.72 0.14
N ILE A 52 10.59 -3.90 0.42
CA ILE A 52 11.56 -2.80 0.61
C ILE A 52 11.68 -1.93 -0.65
N HIS A 53 11.80 -2.55 -1.84
CA HIS A 53 11.86 -1.82 -3.11
C HIS A 53 10.56 -1.01 -3.34
N ALA A 54 9.40 -1.56 -2.98
CA ALA A 54 8.11 -0.88 -3.11
C ALA A 54 7.94 0.31 -2.13
N LEU A 55 8.72 0.36 -1.05
CA LEU A 55 8.73 1.47 -0.10
C LEU A 55 9.67 2.62 -0.50
N GLY A 56 10.46 2.45 -1.57
CA GLY A 56 11.40 3.46 -2.04
C GLY A 56 12.82 2.93 -2.28
N GLY A 57 13.14 1.72 -1.81
CA GLY A 57 14.49 1.13 -1.90
C GLY A 57 14.83 0.53 -3.27
N ALA A 58 14.25 1.04 -4.36
CA ALA A 58 14.36 0.41 -5.68
C ALA A 58 15.81 0.33 -6.22
N GLY A 59 16.71 1.18 -5.72
CA GLY A 59 18.14 1.18 -6.05
C GLY A 59 19.04 0.49 -5.03
N GLU A 60 18.46 -0.06 -3.95
CA GLU A 60 19.22 -0.70 -2.88
C GLU A 60 19.32 -2.21 -3.12
N GLU A 61 20.45 -2.80 -2.74
CA GLU A 61 20.55 -4.25 -2.66
C GLU A 61 19.93 -4.73 -1.34
N VAL A 62 19.00 -5.68 -1.44
CA VAL A 62 18.40 -6.35 -0.28
C VAL A 62 18.82 -7.82 -0.28
N PRO A 63 20.04 -8.14 0.20
CA PRO A 63 20.48 -9.51 0.40
C PRO A 63 19.75 -10.15 1.59
N SER A 64 19.88 -11.46 1.74
CA SER A 64 19.43 -12.11 2.98
C SER A 64 20.39 -11.75 4.12
N PRO A 65 19.91 -11.27 5.27
CA PRO A 65 20.76 -10.93 6.40
C PRO A 65 21.16 -12.17 7.20
N SER A 66 21.19 -13.39 6.65
CA SER A 66 21.51 -14.62 7.42
C SER A 66 22.84 -14.59 8.19
N PHE A 67 23.81 -13.75 7.80
CA PHE A 67 25.08 -13.59 8.52
C PHE A 67 25.16 -12.31 9.34
N THR A 68 24.50 -11.23 8.90
CA THR A 68 24.45 -9.98 9.66
C THR A 68 23.34 -10.01 10.73
N LEU A 69 22.45 -11.00 10.67
CA LEU A 69 21.22 -11.22 11.43
C LEU A 69 20.15 -10.14 11.22
N VAL A 70 20.57 -8.89 11.03
CA VAL A 70 19.72 -7.73 10.78
C VAL A 70 20.34 -6.80 9.73
N GLN A 71 19.49 -6.13 8.96
CA GLN A 71 19.83 -4.96 8.14
C GLN A 71 18.71 -3.93 8.24
N SER A 72 19.06 -2.65 8.32
CA SER A 72 18.11 -1.54 8.39
C SER A 72 18.13 -0.69 7.11
N TYR A 73 16.95 -0.23 6.71
CA TYR A 73 16.69 0.57 5.53
C TYR A 73 15.87 1.80 5.95
N THR A 74 16.54 2.92 6.22
CA THR A 74 15.92 4.09 6.86
C THR A 74 15.36 5.11 5.87
N ASP A 75 15.90 5.17 4.66
CA ASP A 75 15.55 6.17 3.65
C ASP A 75 14.36 5.71 2.78
N LEU A 76 13.33 5.19 3.45
CA LEU A 76 12.12 4.62 2.85
C LEU A 76 10.88 5.41 3.28
N ARG A 77 9.76 5.23 2.57
CA ARG A 77 8.45 5.76 3.01
C ARG A 77 8.07 5.27 4.41
N VAL A 78 8.45 4.03 4.73
CA VAL A 78 8.38 3.44 6.06
C VAL A 78 9.74 2.78 6.29
N PRO A 79 10.53 3.21 7.29
CA PRO A 79 11.79 2.54 7.62
C PRO A 79 11.56 1.05 7.87
N VAL A 80 12.49 0.21 7.43
CA VAL A 80 12.39 -1.25 7.56
C VAL A 80 13.61 -1.81 8.26
N TRP A 81 13.37 -2.71 9.21
CA TRP A 81 14.37 -3.59 9.79
C TRP A 81 14.11 -5.02 9.31
N HIS A 82 15.06 -5.57 8.55
CA HIS A 82 14.99 -6.91 8.00
C HIS A 82 15.84 -7.85 8.85
N PHE A 83 15.18 -8.73 9.58
CA PHE A 83 15.79 -9.74 10.43
C PHE A 83 15.77 -11.11 9.75
N ASP A 84 16.83 -11.89 9.93
CA ASP A 84 16.87 -13.33 9.67
C ASP A 84 17.32 -14.05 10.94
N LEU A 85 16.36 -14.65 11.62
CA LEU A 85 16.55 -15.28 12.92
C LEU A 85 16.93 -16.77 12.82
N TYR A 86 17.27 -17.28 11.62
CA TYR A 86 17.60 -18.69 11.42
C TYR A 86 18.75 -19.20 12.31
N ARG A 87 19.68 -18.30 12.68
CA ARG A 87 20.88 -18.62 13.47
C ARG A 87 20.79 -18.18 14.93
N VAL A 88 19.68 -17.58 15.34
CA VAL A 88 19.48 -17.13 16.72
C VAL A 88 18.96 -18.31 17.54
N GLU A 89 19.64 -18.65 18.62
CA GLU A 89 19.31 -19.82 19.45
C GLU A 89 18.40 -19.47 20.62
N ASN A 90 18.53 -18.24 21.17
CA ASN A 90 17.75 -17.79 22.31
C ASN A 90 17.08 -16.43 22.06
N GLU A 91 15.84 -16.30 22.55
CA GLU A 91 15.05 -15.07 22.43
C GLU A 91 15.68 -13.89 23.19
N ASP A 92 16.45 -14.17 24.24
CA ASP A 92 17.18 -13.16 25.04
C ASP A 92 18.27 -12.42 24.24
N GLU A 93 18.64 -12.91 23.04
CA GLU A 93 19.61 -12.26 22.15
C GLU A 93 18.98 -11.12 21.33
N LEU A 94 17.64 -11.07 21.21
CA LEU A 94 16.94 -10.10 20.35
C LEU A 94 17.18 -8.62 20.72
N PRO A 95 17.24 -8.22 22.01
CA PRO A 95 17.57 -6.85 22.37
C PRO A 95 18.95 -6.42 21.83
N GLU A 96 19.93 -7.33 21.81
CA GLU A 96 21.28 -7.05 21.28
C GLU A 96 21.30 -6.86 19.75
N LEU A 97 20.29 -7.42 19.05
CA LEU A 97 20.11 -7.26 17.61
C LEU A 97 19.35 -5.98 17.22
N GLY A 98 18.98 -5.14 18.20
CA GLY A 98 18.28 -3.88 17.96
C GLY A 98 16.76 -4.04 17.74
N PHE A 99 16.17 -5.13 18.24
CA PHE A 99 14.73 -5.39 18.07
C PHE A 99 13.85 -4.29 18.71
N GLU A 100 14.25 -3.79 19.89
CA GLU A 100 13.54 -2.68 20.56
C GLU A 100 13.58 -1.37 19.73
N GLU A 101 14.74 -1.05 19.15
CA GLU A 101 14.87 0.13 18.27
C GLU A 101 14.03 -0.05 17.00
N ALA A 102 13.98 -1.26 16.46
CA ALA A 102 13.19 -1.57 15.28
C ALA A 102 11.69 -1.33 15.50
N GLU A 103 11.16 -1.70 16.68
CA GLU A 103 9.77 -1.45 17.09
C GLU A 103 9.40 0.03 17.07
N GLU A 104 10.31 0.88 17.55
CA GLU A 104 10.06 2.31 17.70
C GLU A 104 10.24 3.08 16.39
N THR A 105 11.14 2.63 15.52
CA THR A 105 11.63 3.43 14.38
C THR A 105 11.13 2.97 13.02
N GLY A 106 10.65 1.74 12.89
CA GLY A 106 10.32 1.17 11.58
C GLY A 106 9.39 -0.04 11.64
N ALA A 107 9.23 -0.71 10.50
CA ALA A 107 8.54 -1.99 10.40
C ALA A 107 9.54 -3.14 10.43
N CYS A 108 9.17 -4.25 11.07
CA CYS A 108 9.99 -5.44 11.21
C CYS A 108 9.58 -6.49 10.16
N LEU A 109 10.49 -6.80 9.24
CA LEU A 109 10.39 -7.97 8.36
C LEU A 109 11.23 -9.09 8.95
N VAL A 110 10.61 -10.14 9.47
CA VAL A 110 11.32 -11.19 10.22
C VAL A 110 11.25 -12.52 9.47
N GLU A 111 12.37 -12.96 8.91
CA GLU A 111 12.54 -14.32 8.43
C GLU A 111 12.79 -15.27 9.61
N TRP A 112 12.22 -16.48 9.53
CA TRP A 112 12.36 -17.53 10.56
C TRP A 112 11.90 -17.09 11.96
N PRO A 113 10.65 -16.62 12.11
CA PRO A 113 10.12 -16.02 13.35
C PRO A 113 9.88 -17.03 14.49
N ALA A 114 10.31 -18.29 14.37
CA ALA A 114 9.96 -19.36 15.29
C ALA A 114 10.38 -19.09 16.74
N ILE A 115 11.46 -18.32 16.92
CA ILE A 115 11.99 -17.97 18.23
C ILE A 115 11.23 -16.84 18.93
N LEU A 116 10.42 -16.06 18.21
CA LEU A 116 9.70 -14.90 18.76
C LEU A 116 8.51 -15.24 19.67
N SER A 117 8.36 -16.49 20.09
CA SER A 117 7.09 -16.98 20.65
C SER A 117 6.57 -16.19 21.86
N ALA A 118 7.45 -15.64 22.71
CA ALA A 118 7.06 -14.83 23.86
C ALA A 118 7.01 -13.32 23.53
N SER A 119 7.81 -12.86 22.58
CA SER A 119 7.98 -11.45 22.17
C SER A 119 7.12 -11.07 20.96
N LEU A 120 6.21 -11.94 20.53
CA LEU A 120 5.29 -11.62 19.45
C LEU A 120 4.38 -10.45 19.85
N PRO A 121 4.32 -9.38 19.04
CA PRO A 121 3.40 -8.29 19.31
C PRO A 121 1.94 -8.75 19.14
N PRO A 122 0.96 -8.00 19.68
CA PRO A 122 -0.45 -8.32 19.50
C PRO A 122 -0.92 -8.18 18.04
N ASP A 123 -0.26 -7.31 17.27
CA ASP A 123 -0.57 -6.99 15.88
C ASP A 123 0.57 -7.46 14.96
N TYR A 124 0.31 -8.47 14.13
CA TYR A 124 1.28 -8.92 13.12
C TYR A 124 0.58 -9.56 11.92
N LEU A 125 1.33 -9.68 10.83
CA LEU A 125 0.96 -10.45 9.66
C LEU A 125 1.93 -11.63 9.50
N GLU A 126 1.44 -12.85 9.67
CA GLU A 126 2.19 -14.06 9.33
C GLU A 126 2.03 -14.35 7.83
N ILE A 127 3.14 -14.61 7.14
CA ILE A 127 3.20 -14.96 5.73
C ILE A 127 3.96 -16.26 5.60
N GLU A 128 3.23 -17.35 5.36
CA GLU A 128 3.77 -18.68 5.16
C GLU A 128 3.93 -18.94 3.65
N LEU A 129 5.18 -19.03 3.19
CA LEU A 129 5.55 -19.34 1.81
C LEU A 129 5.76 -20.85 1.67
N GLU A 130 4.96 -21.47 0.80
CA GLU A 130 4.98 -22.90 0.52
C GLU A 130 5.46 -23.12 -0.94
N ASP A 131 6.32 -24.12 -1.17
CA ASP A 131 6.66 -24.62 -2.51
C ASP A 131 6.32 -26.12 -2.54
N LEU A 132 5.17 -26.45 -3.11
CA LEU A 132 4.69 -27.83 -3.22
C LEU A 132 4.82 -28.28 -4.67
N GLN A 133 5.85 -29.08 -4.94
CA GLN A 133 6.10 -29.65 -6.28
C GLN A 133 6.22 -28.59 -7.39
N GLY A 134 6.82 -27.43 -7.09
CA GLY A 134 6.98 -26.32 -8.03
C GLY A 134 5.77 -25.39 -8.11
N GLN A 135 4.70 -25.67 -7.36
CA GLN A 135 3.60 -24.73 -7.14
C GLN A 135 3.89 -23.91 -5.89
N ARG A 136 4.25 -22.66 -6.10
CA ARG A 136 4.53 -21.71 -5.01
C ARG A 136 3.26 -20.97 -4.62
N SER A 137 3.06 -20.78 -3.33
CA SER A 137 1.96 -19.98 -2.80
C SER A 137 2.36 -19.27 -1.51
N ALA A 138 1.61 -18.23 -1.15
CA ALA A 138 1.69 -17.57 0.14
C ALA A 138 0.36 -17.69 0.86
N ARG A 139 0.39 -18.09 2.14
CA ARG A 139 -0.74 -18.04 3.05
C ARG A 139 -0.51 -16.94 4.06
N LEU A 140 -1.39 -15.94 4.05
CA LEU A 140 -1.32 -14.76 4.90
C LEU A 140 -2.34 -14.89 6.04
N ARG A 141 -1.87 -14.74 7.28
CA ARG A 141 -2.71 -14.76 8.48
C ARG A 141 -2.50 -13.49 9.27
N ALA A 142 -3.55 -12.69 9.39
CA ALA A 142 -3.48 -11.42 10.10
C ALA A 142 -3.96 -11.52 11.56
N ARG A 143 -3.26 -10.84 12.46
CA ARG A 143 -3.65 -10.63 13.86
C ARG A 143 -3.86 -9.15 14.16
N GLY A 144 -4.80 -8.89 15.07
CA GLY A 144 -5.10 -7.55 15.56
C GLY A 144 -5.38 -6.53 14.45
N ASN A 145 -4.66 -5.41 14.43
CA ASN A 145 -4.85 -4.32 13.46
C ASN A 145 -4.49 -4.68 12.02
N TRP A 146 -3.78 -5.80 11.79
CA TRP A 146 -3.54 -6.30 10.44
C TRP A 146 -4.77 -6.94 9.80
N ALA A 147 -5.77 -7.40 10.58
CA ALA A 147 -6.92 -8.10 10.01
C ALA A 147 -7.73 -7.20 9.06
N GLU A 148 -8.04 -5.98 9.48
CA GLU A 148 -8.75 -5.00 8.66
C GLU A 148 -7.91 -4.56 7.45
N ARG A 149 -6.59 -4.44 7.62
CA ARG A 149 -5.68 -4.10 6.53
C ARG A 149 -5.58 -5.21 5.49
N LEU A 150 -5.48 -6.47 5.92
CA LEU A 150 -5.47 -7.63 5.03
C LEU A 150 -6.80 -7.77 4.29
N ALA A 151 -7.94 -7.61 4.98
CA ALA A 151 -9.26 -7.60 4.35
C ALA A 151 -9.32 -6.56 3.23
N ARG A 152 -8.84 -5.35 3.52
CA ARG A 152 -8.82 -4.23 2.58
C ARG A 152 -7.96 -4.52 1.36
N LEU A 153 -6.80 -5.17 1.55
CA LEU A 153 -5.93 -5.59 0.44
C LEU A 153 -6.62 -6.66 -0.44
N CYS A 154 -7.36 -7.60 0.16
CA CYS A 154 -8.13 -8.60 -0.58
C CYS A 154 -9.26 -7.95 -1.41
N GLU A 155 -10.00 -7.00 -0.84
CA GLU A 155 -11.04 -6.25 -1.56
C GLU A 155 -10.43 -5.48 -2.73
N LEU A 156 -9.28 -4.83 -2.52
CA LEU A 156 -8.59 -4.09 -3.56
C LEU A 156 -8.09 -5.02 -4.68
N ASP A 157 -7.52 -6.17 -4.35
CA ASP A 157 -7.06 -7.15 -5.36
C ASP A 157 -8.24 -7.65 -6.21
N ASN A 158 -9.39 -7.93 -5.59
CA ASN A 158 -10.61 -8.30 -6.32
C ASN A 158 -11.10 -7.16 -7.23
N PHE A 159 -11.16 -5.93 -6.73
CA PHE A 159 -11.52 -4.77 -7.54
C PHE A 159 -10.60 -4.60 -8.76
N LEU A 160 -9.28 -4.72 -8.57
CA LEU A 160 -8.32 -4.62 -9.67
C LEU A 160 -8.45 -5.80 -10.64
N ARG A 161 -8.78 -7.00 -10.17
CA ARG A 161 -9.05 -8.17 -11.02
C ARG A 161 -10.27 -7.94 -11.90
N ASP A 162 -11.37 -7.51 -11.31
CA ASP A 162 -12.63 -7.26 -12.02
C ASP A 162 -12.48 -6.11 -13.03
N ALA A 163 -11.67 -5.09 -12.71
CA ALA A 163 -11.34 -4.00 -13.61
C ALA A 163 -10.29 -4.36 -14.70
N GLY A 164 -9.65 -5.53 -14.62
CA GLY A 164 -8.60 -5.95 -15.56
C GLY A 164 -7.24 -5.26 -15.36
N TRP A 165 -6.91 -4.88 -14.12
CA TRP A 165 -5.68 -4.21 -13.70
C TRP A 165 -4.88 -4.96 -12.63
N GLN A 166 -5.26 -6.18 -12.26
CA GLN A 166 -4.56 -6.98 -11.22
C GLN A 166 -3.06 -7.16 -11.51
N GLN A 167 -2.70 -7.25 -12.80
CA GLN A 167 -1.32 -7.45 -13.25
C GLN A 167 -0.53 -6.14 -13.43
N ALA A 168 -1.14 -4.99 -13.13
CA ALA A 168 -0.48 -3.70 -13.29
C ALA A 168 0.67 -3.54 -12.28
N GLU A 169 1.76 -2.93 -12.72
CA GLU A 169 2.75 -2.37 -11.81
C GLU A 169 2.10 -1.23 -11.03
N ARG A 170 2.31 -1.21 -9.71
CA ARG A 170 1.75 -0.24 -8.78
C ARG A 170 2.87 0.62 -8.22
N ARG A 171 2.73 1.95 -8.33
CA ARG A 171 3.65 2.92 -7.74
C ARG A 171 2.89 3.86 -6.83
N TRP A 172 3.32 3.95 -5.58
CA TRP A 172 2.71 4.88 -4.64
C TRP A 172 2.87 6.33 -5.12
N LEU A 173 1.81 7.12 -4.96
CA LEU A 173 1.81 8.56 -5.21
C LEU A 173 1.64 9.29 -3.88
N GLN A 174 2.31 10.43 -3.74
CA GLN A 174 2.14 11.27 -2.56
C GLN A 174 0.68 11.72 -2.46
N GLY A 175 0.08 11.45 -1.31
CA GLY A 175 -1.33 11.75 -1.06
C GLY A 175 -1.62 13.24 -0.94
N ASP A 176 -2.92 13.56 -0.86
CA ASP A 176 -3.42 14.90 -0.53
C ASP A 176 -3.58 15.04 1.00
N ALA A 177 -4.12 16.19 1.46
CA ALA A 177 -4.41 16.43 2.88
C ALA A 177 -5.66 15.66 3.38
N SER A 178 -5.93 14.47 2.86
CA SER A 178 -7.05 13.62 3.23
C SER A 178 -6.60 12.21 3.64
N SER A 179 -7.55 11.36 4.03
CA SER A 179 -7.30 9.94 4.35
C SER A 179 -7.13 9.05 3.11
N ARG A 180 -7.20 9.62 1.91
CA ARG A 180 -7.12 8.90 0.65
C ARG A 180 -5.67 8.62 0.29
N SER A 181 -5.46 7.48 -0.34
CA SER A 181 -4.18 7.11 -0.92
C SER A 181 -4.33 6.93 -2.42
N TYR A 182 -3.24 7.21 -3.14
CA TYR A 182 -3.21 7.17 -4.59
C TYR A 182 -2.03 6.33 -5.05
N GLU A 183 -2.24 5.57 -6.12
CA GLU A 183 -1.21 4.77 -6.75
C GLU A 183 -1.32 4.89 -8.27
N LYS A 184 -0.18 5.08 -8.94
CA LYS A 184 -0.09 4.99 -10.39
C LYS A 184 -0.03 3.51 -10.79
N LEU A 185 -0.90 3.13 -11.72
CA LEU A 185 -0.94 1.81 -12.33
C LEU A 185 -0.38 1.84 -13.74
N ILE A 186 0.50 0.89 -14.06
CA ILE A 186 1.10 0.74 -15.39
C ILE A 186 0.88 -0.70 -15.85
N LEU A 187 0.20 -0.87 -16.99
CA LEU A 187 -0.07 -2.19 -17.58
C LEU A 187 0.20 -2.14 -19.10
N GLY A 188 1.41 -2.49 -19.49
CA GLY A 188 1.89 -2.25 -20.86
C GLY A 188 1.84 -0.74 -21.17
N ASP A 189 1.12 -0.38 -22.23
CA ASP A 189 0.93 1.03 -22.63
C ASP A 189 -0.22 1.73 -21.87
N ARG A 190 -1.01 0.99 -21.09
CA ARG A 190 -2.14 1.54 -20.33
C ARG A 190 -1.66 2.13 -19.01
N ARG A 191 -2.22 3.29 -18.65
CA ARG A 191 -1.98 3.96 -17.37
C ARG A 191 -3.28 4.36 -16.70
N ALA A 192 -3.30 4.29 -15.38
CA ALA A 192 -4.42 4.73 -14.55
C ALA A 192 -3.91 5.20 -13.18
N VAL A 193 -4.76 5.92 -12.45
CA VAL A 193 -4.53 6.24 -11.04
C VAL A 193 -5.57 5.49 -10.22
N LEU A 194 -5.11 4.57 -9.37
CA LEU A 194 -5.93 3.97 -8.34
C LEU A 194 -6.07 4.96 -7.18
N MET A 195 -7.30 5.21 -6.76
CA MET A 195 -7.62 5.91 -5.52
C MET A 195 -8.23 4.91 -4.54
N ASN A 196 -7.64 4.83 -3.36
CA ASN A 196 -8.17 4.09 -2.22
C ASN A 196 -8.63 5.10 -1.15
N ALA A 197 -9.94 5.22 -1.00
CA ALA A 197 -10.61 6.16 -0.11
C ALA A 197 -11.43 5.38 0.92
N PRO A 198 -10.81 4.85 1.99
CA PRO A 198 -11.53 4.13 3.02
C PRO A 198 -12.59 5.03 3.66
N LYS A 199 -13.74 4.44 3.99
CA LYS A 199 -14.81 5.15 4.72
C LYS A 199 -14.23 5.69 6.03
N PRO A 200 -14.52 6.97 6.38
CA PRO A 200 -14.10 7.51 7.66
C PRO A 200 -14.57 6.61 8.80
N ALA A 201 -13.71 6.33 9.77
CA ALA A 201 -14.14 5.69 10.99
C ALA A 201 -15.27 6.51 11.62
N ALA A 202 -16.26 5.83 12.21
CA ALA A 202 -17.35 6.50 12.91
C ALA A 202 -16.76 7.35 14.05
N ALA A 203 -16.58 8.65 13.80
CA ALA A 203 -16.03 9.55 14.79
C ALA A 203 -17.05 9.69 15.94
N PRO A 204 -16.59 9.70 17.21
CA PRO A 204 -17.47 9.92 18.34
C PRO A 204 -18.25 11.22 18.14
N PRO A 205 -19.55 11.26 18.50
CA PRO A 205 -20.34 12.46 18.36
C PRO A 205 -19.73 13.59 19.21
N LEU A 206 -19.41 14.72 18.58
CA LEU A 206 -18.80 15.86 19.27
C LEU A 206 -19.87 16.79 19.89
N ARG A 207 -20.96 17.04 19.16
CA ARG A 207 -22.04 17.94 19.57
C ARG A 207 -23.35 17.50 18.94
N GLU A 208 -24.43 17.50 19.73
CA GLU A 208 -25.79 17.19 19.26
C GLU A 208 -25.90 15.86 18.49
N GLY A 209 -25.07 14.87 18.84
CA GLY A 209 -25.04 13.58 18.15
C GLY A 209 -24.34 13.57 16.77
N ARG A 210 -23.79 14.71 16.31
CA ARG A 210 -23.05 14.80 15.05
C ARG A 210 -21.54 14.64 15.25
N SER A 211 -20.90 13.93 14.34
CA SER A 211 -19.44 13.80 14.27
C SER A 211 -18.78 15.05 13.66
N TYR A 212 -17.47 15.21 13.85
CA TYR A 212 -16.70 16.31 13.22
C TYR A 212 -16.88 16.36 11.71
N GLY A 213 -16.80 15.20 11.04
CA GLY A 213 -16.95 15.11 9.59
C GLY A 213 -18.31 15.59 9.10
N GLN A 214 -19.37 15.35 9.88
CA GLN A 214 -20.71 15.86 9.59
C GLN A 214 -20.83 17.37 9.83
N LEU A 215 -20.15 17.91 10.83
CA LEU A 215 -20.14 19.35 11.14
C LEU A 215 -19.31 20.15 10.11
N ALA A 216 -18.24 19.56 9.58
CA ALA A 216 -17.36 20.16 8.59
C ALA A 216 -17.76 19.84 7.13
N HIS A 217 -18.90 19.19 6.90
CA HIS A 217 -19.38 18.77 5.58
C HIS A 217 -18.35 17.97 4.76
N LEU A 218 -17.51 17.18 5.42
CA LEU A 218 -16.54 16.33 4.74
C LEU A 218 -17.28 15.20 4.02
N ALA A 219 -16.85 14.89 2.80
CA ALA A 219 -17.40 13.78 2.03
C ALA A 219 -17.20 12.47 2.80
N GLN A 220 -18.30 11.77 3.10
CA GLN A 220 -18.31 10.53 3.86
C GLN A 220 -18.09 9.28 2.98
N ASP A 221 -18.25 9.46 1.67
CA ASP A 221 -18.00 8.47 0.64
C ASP A 221 -17.57 9.16 -0.66
N MET A 222 -17.42 8.37 -1.72
CA MET A 222 -16.93 8.83 -3.02
C MET A 222 -18.04 9.36 -3.95
N THR A 223 -19.31 9.30 -3.54
CA THR A 223 -20.45 9.76 -4.35
C THR A 223 -20.33 11.24 -4.74
N PRO A 224 -19.97 12.17 -3.83
CA PRO A 224 -19.77 13.57 -4.21
C PRO A 224 -18.64 13.76 -5.23
N PHE A 225 -17.55 12.99 -5.11
CA PHE A 225 -16.44 13.07 -6.06
C PHE A 225 -16.88 12.66 -7.46
N VAL A 226 -17.60 11.53 -7.57
CA VAL A 226 -18.15 11.05 -8.85
C VAL A 226 -19.14 12.05 -9.44
N ALA A 227 -20.04 12.58 -8.61
CA ALA A 227 -21.05 13.54 -9.04
C ALA A 227 -20.43 14.85 -9.57
N VAL A 228 -19.43 15.40 -8.87
CA VAL A 228 -18.71 16.61 -9.29
C VAL A 228 -17.93 16.35 -10.58
N SER A 229 -17.20 15.22 -10.68
CA SER A 229 -16.47 14.88 -11.91
C SER A 229 -17.40 14.79 -13.13
N ALA A 230 -18.55 14.11 -12.97
CA ALA A 230 -19.56 14.02 -14.02
C ALA A 230 -20.18 15.38 -14.37
N TYR A 231 -20.39 16.26 -13.39
CA TYR A 231 -20.89 17.62 -13.61
C TYR A 231 -19.90 18.47 -14.42
N LEU A 232 -18.61 18.46 -14.05
CA LEU A 232 -17.56 19.18 -14.76
C LEU A 232 -17.47 18.73 -16.22
N GLN A 233 -17.48 17.42 -16.47
CA GLN A 233 -17.47 16.87 -17.84
C GLN A 233 -18.68 17.31 -18.67
N ARG A 234 -19.88 17.41 -18.06
CA ARG A 234 -21.07 17.92 -18.75
C ARG A 234 -20.97 19.40 -19.13
N LEU A 235 -20.19 20.18 -18.39
CA LEU A 235 -19.87 21.58 -18.73
C LEU A 235 -18.77 21.70 -19.79
N GLY A 236 -18.24 20.57 -20.30
CA GLY A 236 -17.11 20.56 -21.23
C GLY A 236 -15.76 20.83 -20.55
N LEU A 237 -15.72 20.85 -19.22
CA LEU A 237 -14.49 21.02 -18.44
C LEU A 237 -13.76 19.68 -18.29
N SER A 238 -12.44 19.75 -18.21
CA SER A 238 -11.60 18.58 -18.03
C SER A 238 -11.65 18.10 -16.57
N ALA A 239 -12.13 16.87 -16.37
CA ALA A 239 -12.04 16.13 -15.11
C ALA A 239 -11.66 14.68 -15.42
N PRO A 240 -10.87 14.00 -14.56
CA PRO A 240 -10.37 12.67 -14.84
C PRO A 240 -11.53 11.69 -15.05
N LYS A 241 -11.48 10.93 -16.16
CA LYS A 241 -12.47 9.88 -16.40
C LYS A 241 -12.37 8.81 -15.31
N ILE A 242 -13.53 8.31 -14.91
CA ILE A 242 -13.63 7.15 -14.01
C ILE A 242 -13.68 5.90 -14.88
N LEU A 243 -12.62 5.11 -14.84
CA LEU A 243 -12.45 3.88 -15.62
C LEU A 243 -13.16 2.69 -14.97
N ALA A 244 -13.18 2.65 -13.63
CA ALA A 244 -13.91 1.68 -12.82
C ALA A 244 -14.18 2.27 -11.42
N SER A 245 -15.20 1.77 -10.73
CA SER A 245 -15.55 2.23 -9.38
C SER A 245 -16.15 1.11 -8.53
N ASP A 246 -15.74 1.04 -7.28
CA ASP A 246 -16.42 0.33 -6.21
C ASP A 246 -16.68 1.35 -5.10
N LEU A 247 -17.89 1.92 -5.09
CA LEU A 247 -18.26 2.97 -4.14
C LEU A 247 -18.56 2.43 -2.75
N GLU A 248 -18.94 1.14 -2.66
CA GLU A 248 -19.22 0.49 -1.39
C GLU A 248 -17.94 0.38 -0.57
N ASN A 249 -16.87 -0.05 -1.23
CA ASN A 249 -15.55 -0.18 -0.62
C ASN A 249 -14.74 1.10 -0.77
N GLY A 250 -15.08 2.05 -1.64
CA GLY A 250 -14.36 3.32 -1.79
C GLY A 250 -13.08 3.20 -2.63
N PHE A 251 -13.13 2.42 -3.70
CA PHE A 251 -12.08 2.35 -4.71
C PHE A 251 -12.51 3.03 -5.99
N LEU A 252 -11.64 3.87 -6.57
CA LEU A 252 -11.81 4.40 -7.91
C LEU A 252 -10.59 4.11 -8.75
N LEU A 253 -10.82 3.81 -10.02
CA LEU A 253 -9.80 3.78 -11.02
C LEU A 253 -9.99 4.97 -11.95
N LEU A 254 -9.00 5.85 -12.02
CA LEU A 254 -9.07 7.11 -12.72
C LEU A 254 -8.12 7.13 -13.92
N GLU A 255 -8.43 7.96 -14.90
CA GLU A 255 -7.51 8.33 -15.97
C GLU A 255 -6.23 8.96 -15.39
N ASP A 256 -5.07 8.51 -15.88
CA ASP A 256 -3.79 9.16 -15.61
C ASP A 256 -3.64 10.36 -16.55
N LEU A 257 -3.68 11.57 -15.99
CA LEU A 257 -3.51 12.83 -16.74
C LEU A 257 -2.05 13.11 -17.12
N GLY A 258 -1.12 12.24 -16.75
CA GLY A 258 0.29 12.34 -17.05
C GLY A 258 1.07 13.14 -16.02
N ASP A 259 2.39 13.19 -16.21
CA ASP A 259 3.35 13.78 -15.28
C ASP A 259 3.76 15.22 -15.68
N ASP A 260 3.15 15.77 -16.73
CA ASP A 260 3.50 17.08 -17.31
C ASP A 260 2.78 18.22 -16.59
N VAL A 261 3.10 18.39 -15.30
CA VAL A 261 2.48 19.38 -14.42
C VAL A 261 2.89 20.81 -14.79
N TYR A 262 2.00 21.77 -14.53
CA TYR A 262 2.17 23.19 -14.90
C TYR A 262 3.53 23.76 -14.49
N THR A 263 3.96 23.52 -13.25
CA THR A 263 5.23 24.02 -12.70
C THR A 263 6.45 23.43 -13.40
N ALA A 264 6.42 22.14 -13.74
CA ALA A 264 7.50 21.47 -14.47
C ALA A 264 7.59 21.99 -15.91
N ARG A 265 6.46 22.24 -16.57
CA ARG A 265 6.41 22.86 -17.90
C ARG A 265 6.98 24.28 -17.89
N LEU A 266 6.56 25.09 -16.93
CA LEU A 266 7.06 26.46 -16.76
C LEU A 266 8.58 26.46 -16.53
N ALA A 267 9.09 25.57 -15.67
CA ALA A 267 10.53 25.44 -15.41
C ALA A 267 11.35 25.01 -16.65
N ARG A 268 10.73 24.30 -17.60
CA ARG A 268 11.32 23.93 -18.90
C ARG A 268 11.19 25.04 -19.96
N GLY A 269 10.65 26.21 -19.60
CA GLY A 269 10.48 27.35 -20.51
C GLY A 269 9.29 27.21 -21.47
N ALA A 270 8.31 26.35 -21.16
CA ALA A 270 7.09 26.27 -21.95
C ALA A 270 6.28 27.58 -21.82
N ASP A 271 5.66 28.01 -22.91
CA ASP A 271 4.68 29.09 -22.88
C ASP A 271 3.41 28.61 -22.14
N MET A 272 3.05 29.34 -21.09
CA MET A 272 1.94 29.02 -20.21
C MET A 272 0.74 29.95 -20.38
N ASP A 273 0.78 30.90 -21.32
CA ASP A 273 -0.33 31.83 -21.57
C ASP A 273 -1.63 31.10 -21.91
N ALA A 274 -1.56 30.11 -22.81
CA ALA A 274 -2.74 29.36 -23.24
C ALA A 274 -3.35 28.51 -22.10
N PRO A 275 -2.57 27.67 -21.37
CA PRO A 275 -3.06 26.99 -20.18
C PRO A 275 -3.64 27.93 -19.12
N TYR A 276 -3.01 29.08 -18.89
CA TYR A 276 -3.46 30.05 -17.88
C TYR A 276 -4.79 30.71 -18.28
N ARG A 277 -4.95 31.12 -19.54
CA ARG A 277 -6.23 31.64 -20.05
C ARG A 277 -7.35 30.61 -19.98
N ALA A 278 -7.06 29.36 -20.37
CA ALA A 278 -8.04 28.28 -20.28
C ALA A 278 -8.50 28.04 -18.82
N ALA A 279 -7.61 28.16 -17.85
CA ALA A 279 -7.96 28.07 -16.43
C ALA A 279 -8.87 29.23 -15.97
N ILE A 280 -8.61 30.46 -16.42
CA ILE A 280 -9.48 31.61 -16.12
C ILE A 280 -10.86 31.44 -16.77
N GLU A 281 -10.91 30.98 -18.02
CA GLU A 281 -12.17 30.72 -18.72
C GLU A 281 -13.02 29.67 -17.99
N ALA A 282 -12.38 28.61 -17.47
CA ALA A 282 -13.07 27.60 -16.68
C ALA A 282 -13.70 28.17 -15.40
N LEU A 283 -13.06 29.15 -14.74
CA LEU A 283 -13.62 29.81 -13.54
C LEU A 283 -14.89 30.64 -13.85
N ASN A 284 -15.09 31.07 -15.09
CA ASN A 284 -16.31 31.79 -15.48
C ASN A 284 -17.50 30.86 -15.72
N ILE A 285 -17.26 29.55 -15.84
CA ILE A 285 -18.28 28.52 -16.14
C ILE A 285 -18.79 27.87 -14.84
N LEU A 286 -17.99 27.90 -13.77
CA LEU A 286 -18.29 27.33 -12.45
C LEU A 286 -19.10 28.28 -11.57
#